data_AF-A0A174MGJ1-F1
#
_entry.id   AF-A0A174MGJ1-F1
#
_cell.length_a   1.000
_cell.length_b   1.000
_cell.length_c   1.000
_cell.angle_alpha   90.00
_cell.angle_beta   90.00
_cell.angle_gamma   90.00
#
_symmetry.space_group_name_H-M   'P 1'
#
loop_
_entity.id
_entity.type
_entity.pdbx_description
1 polymer ?
#
loop_
_entity_poly.entity_id
_entity_poly.type
_entity_poly.pdbx_seq_one_letter_code
_entity_poly.pdbx_strand_id
1 'polypeptide(L)'
;MLTKKNKRMIRKMRKYIKTFPLTEREINQMVEDITGMAEEAQERNEDFETVLGKSVHEFCDDLIYSVGGSRAPGGRKLLRATSIYFQIFGLCGIVGSLINICFLNGERMHELWILAYSIGMWYLGHYGEANCNNTEKIKQLTVGSSIYMIINLLIYCNEIIIAIDTGKAFLKASDFPLMIVGIIVDFVPAILYLVGARRNRPAGEQIEVENR
;
A
#
# COMPACT_ATOMS: atom_id res chain seq x y z
N MET A 1 -0.49 -42.53 1.41
CA MET A 1 -0.70 -41.91 0.08
C MET A 1 -2.04 -41.15 0.11
N LEU A 2 -2.01 -39.82 -0.09
CA LEU A 2 -3.21 -38.97 0.01
C LEU A 2 -4.26 -39.23 -1.10
N THR A 3 -5.54 -39.17 -0.74
CA THR A 3 -6.66 -39.25 -1.68
C THR A 3 -6.65 -38.11 -2.72
N LYS A 4 -7.32 -38.34 -3.87
CA LYS A 4 -7.46 -37.31 -4.93
C LYS A 4 -8.21 -36.06 -4.44
N LYS A 5 -9.15 -36.21 -3.51
CA LYS A 5 -9.90 -35.11 -2.87
C LYS A 5 -8.95 -34.22 -2.05
N ASN A 6 -8.19 -34.83 -1.14
CA ASN A 6 -7.27 -34.10 -0.25
C ASN A 6 -6.14 -33.43 -1.05
N LYS A 7 -5.58 -34.11 -2.05
CA LYS A 7 -4.58 -33.51 -2.97
C LYS A 7 -5.12 -32.26 -3.69
N ARG A 8 -6.39 -32.26 -4.09
CA ARG A 8 -7.02 -31.10 -4.75
C ARG A 8 -7.19 -29.94 -3.76
N MET A 9 -7.55 -30.21 -2.51
CA MET A 9 -7.70 -29.20 -1.46
C MET A 9 -6.36 -28.56 -1.09
N ILE A 10 -5.33 -29.38 -0.84
CA ILE A 10 -3.97 -28.88 -0.55
C ILE A 10 -3.45 -28.02 -1.69
N ARG A 11 -3.71 -28.39 -2.95
CA ARG A 11 -3.33 -27.57 -4.11
C ARG A 11 -4.04 -26.21 -4.14
N LYS A 12 -5.32 -26.14 -3.74
CA LYS A 12 -6.06 -24.88 -3.59
C LYS A 12 -5.47 -24.03 -2.45
N MET A 13 -5.20 -24.63 -1.30
CA MET A 13 -4.57 -23.99 -0.15
C MET A 13 -3.19 -23.41 -0.53
N ARG A 14 -2.32 -24.20 -1.15
CA ARG A 14 -1.02 -23.74 -1.64
C ARG A 14 -1.13 -22.56 -2.61
N LYS A 15 -2.08 -22.63 -3.55
CA LYS A 15 -2.32 -21.53 -4.50
C LYS A 15 -2.78 -20.26 -3.79
N TYR A 16 -3.59 -20.40 -2.74
CA TYR A 16 -4.08 -19.30 -1.91
C TYR A 16 -2.96 -18.71 -1.03
N ILE A 17 -2.20 -19.53 -0.32
CA ILE A 17 -1.06 -19.11 0.52
C ILE A 17 0.01 -18.38 -0.31
N LYS A 18 0.29 -18.83 -1.54
CA LYS A 18 1.19 -18.14 -2.48
C LYS A 18 0.75 -16.72 -2.89
N THR A 19 -0.48 -16.30 -2.57
CA THR A 19 -0.92 -14.92 -2.81
C THR A 19 -0.42 -13.95 -1.73
N PHE A 20 0.09 -14.47 -0.62
CA PHE A 20 0.63 -13.71 0.50
C PHE A 20 2.16 -13.56 0.38
N PRO A 21 2.74 -12.49 0.95
CA PRO A 21 4.17 -12.21 0.89
C PRO A 21 4.96 -13.08 1.88
N LEU A 22 4.89 -14.39 1.72
CA LEU A 22 5.63 -15.38 2.51
C LEU A 22 6.81 -15.92 1.69
N THR A 23 7.89 -16.33 2.34
CA THR A 23 9.03 -16.99 1.70
C THR A 23 8.64 -18.38 1.20
N GLU A 24 9.31 -18.89 0.16
CA GLU A 24 9.06 -20.28 -0.30
C GLU A 24 9.35 -21.30 0.81
N ARG A 25 10.24 -20.99 1.77
CA ARG A 25 10.48 -21.85 2.95
C ARG A 25 9.25 -21.91 3.86
N GLU A 26 8.69 -20.77 4.24
CA GLU A 26 7.48 -20.70 5.06
C GLU A 26 6.29 -21.33 4.33
N ILE A 27 6.13 -21.07 3.03
CA ILE A 27 5.07 -21.67 2.22
C ILE A 27 5.21 -23.19 2.18
N ASN A 28 6.43 -23.71 2.02
CA ASN A 28 6.65 -25.16 1.98
C ASN A 28 6.42 -25.78 3.36
N GLN A 29 6.88 -25.15 4.45
CA GLN A 29 6.59 -25.60 5.82
C GLN A 29 5.08 -25.63 6.09
N MET A 30 4.36 -24.56 5.77
CA MET A 30 2.89 -24.52 5.95
C MET A 30 2.18 -25.58 5.10
N VAL A 31 2.63 -25.82 3.87
CA VAL A 31 2.05 -26.86 3.02
C VAL A 31 2.38 -28.26 3.54
N GLU A 32 3.57 -28.46 4.11
CA GLU A 32 3.98 -29.71 4.74
C GLU A 32 3.13 -29.98 5.99
N ASP A 33 2.93 -28.98 6.86
CA ASP A 33 2.06 -29.09 8.04
C ASP A 33 0.61 -29.42 7.65
N ILE A 34 0.06 -28.73 6.65
CA ILE A 34 -1.29 -29.01 6.10
C ILE A 34 -1.35 -30.44 5.53
N THR A 35 -0.28 -30.88 4.88
CA THR A 35 -0.19 -32.23 4.32
C THR A 35 -0.16 -33.27 5.44
N GLY A 36 0.58 -33.04 6.51
CA GLY A 36 0.60 -33.89 7.71
C GLY A 36 -0.77 -33.99 8.37
N MET A 37 -1.49 -32.86 8.54
CA MET A 37 -2.86 -32.87 9.06
C MET A 37 -3.82 -33.68 8.15
N ALA A 38 -3.67 -33.58 6.84
CA ALA A 38 -4.49 -34.32 5.89
C ALA A 38 -4.18 -35.82 5.88
N GLU A 39 -2.95 -36.22 6.20
CA GLU A 39 -2.56 -37.62 6.38
C GLU A 39 -3.10 -38.19 7.68
N GLU A 40 -2.99 -37.44 8.79
CA GLU A 40 -3.55 -37.83 10.09
C GLU A 40 -5.08 -37.96 10.04
N ALA A 41 -5.77 -37.04 9.37
CA ALA A 41 -7.21 -37.12 9.12
C ALA A 41 -7.58 -38.40 8.35
N GLN A 42 -6.77 -38.76 7.34
CA GLN A 42 -6.99 -39.95 6.53
C GLN A 42 -6.74 -41.24 7.32
N GLU A 43 -5.75 -41.27 8.21
CA GLU A 43 -5.50 -42.39 9.12
C GLU A 43 -6.65 -42.60 10.13
N ARG A 44 -7.27 -41.50 10.56
CA ARG A 44 -8.45 -41.53 11.45
C ARG A 44 -9.77 -41.83 10.71
N ASN A 45 -9.75 -42.02 9.40
CA ASN A 45 -10.95 -42.12 8.55
C ASN A 45 -11.90 -40.91 8.69
N GLU A 46 -11.36 -39.74 9.01
CA GLU A 46 -12.12 -38.49 9.10
C GLU A 46 -11.98 -37.70 7.79
N ASP A 47 -13.05 -36.99 7.41
CA ASP A 47 -12.96 -36.10 6.25
C ASP A 47 -12.13 -34.87 6.59
N PHE A 48 -11.20 -34.51 5.72
CA PHE A 48 -10.28 -33.40 5.97
C PHE A 48 -11.02 -32.07 6.17
N GLU A 49 -12.19 -31.85 5.54
CA GLU A 49 -13.01 -30.65 5.78
C GLU A 49 -13.55 -30.59 7.20
N THR A 50 -13.81 -31.76 7.81
CA THR A 50 -14.28 -31.85 9.20
C THR A 50 -13.14 -31.53 10.17
N VAL A 51 -11.93 -32.03 9.91
CA VAL A 51 -10.73 -31.76 10.72
C VAL A 51 -10.34 -30.28 10.69
N LEU A 52 -10.52 -29.61 9.54
CA LEU A 52 -10.27 -28.18 9.43
C LEU A 52 -11.29 -27.35 10.25
N GLY A 53 -12.51 -27.85 10.43
CA GLY A 53 -13.58 -27.23 11.23
C GLY A 53 -14.13 -25.89 10.70
N LYS A 54 -13.59 -25.39 9.60
CA LYS A 54 -13.94 -24.11 8.95
C LYS A 54 -13.60 -24.15 7.46
N SER A 55 -13.94 -23.08 6.75
CA SER A 55 -13.64 -23.01 5.32
C SER A 55 -12.12 -23.05 5.06
N VAL A 56 -11.73 -23.61 3.91
CA VAL A 56 -10.33 -23.71 3.47
C VAL A 56 -9.61 -22.35 3.50
N HIS A 57 -10.32 -21.27 3.19
CA HIS A 57 -9.76 -19.93 3.18
C HIS A 57 -9.56 -19.37 4.59
N GLU A 58 -10.54 -19.54 5.49
CA GLU A 58 -10.40 -19.10 6.90
C GLU A 58 -9.30 -19.87 7.62
N PHE A 59 -9.17 -21.18 7.36
CA PHE A 59 -8.08 -21.97 7.93
C PHE A 59 -6.71 -21.45 7.48
N CYS A 60 -6.55 -21.18 6.18
CA CYS A 60 -5.31 -20.59 5.68
C CYS A 60 -5.05 -19.20 6.25
N ASP A 61 -6.08 -18.35 6.39
CA ASP A 61 -5.95 -17.02 6.98
C ASP A 61 -5.44 -17.10 8.42
N ASP A 62 -5.98 -18.02 9.24
CA ASP A 62 -5.55 -18.22 10.62
C ASP A 62 -4.13 -18.80 10.72
N LEU A 63 -3.78 -19.72 9.81
CA LEU A 63 -2.42 -20.28 9.74
C LEU A 63 -1.40 -19.19 9.39
N ILE A 64 -1.73 -18.32 8.43
CA ILE A 64 -0.93 -17.16 8.05
C ILE A 64 -0.82 -16.18 9.23
N TYR A 65 -1.90 -15.95 9.96
CA TYR A 65 -1.93 -15.07 11.13
C TYR A 65 -1.03 -15.60 12.26
N SER A 66 -1.05 -16.91 12.50
CA SER A 66 -0.24 -17.57 13.54
C SER A 66 1.27 -17.51 13.28
N VAL A 67 1.68 -17.45 12.00
CA VAL A 67 3.09 -17.33 11.56
C VAL A 67 3.57 -15.86 11.53
N GLY A 68 2.71 -14.88 11.82
CA GLY A 68 3.07 -13.45 11.82
C GLY A 68 2.66 -12.69 10.55
N GLY A 69 1.86 -13.30 9.68
CA GLY A 69 1.26 -12.64 8.52
C GLY A 69 0.18 -11.65 8.93
N SER A 70 0.58 -10.42 9.26
CA SER A 70 -0.36 -9.33 9.53
C SER A 70 -1.30 -9.12 8.33
N ARG A 71 -2.62 -9.14 8.60
CA ARG A 71 -3.66 -8.76 7.65
C ARG A 71 -3.40 -7.34 7.16
N ALA A 72 -2.90 -7.21 5.95
CA ALA A 72 -3.06 -5.99 5.21
C ALA A 72 -3.41 -6.31 3.75
N PRO A 73 -4.23 -5.48 3.10
CA PRO A 73 -4.62 -5.67 1.70
C PRO A 73 -3.35 -5.88 0.86
N GLY A 74 -3.32 -6.92 0.02
CA GLY A 74 -2.14 -7.27 -0.77
C GLY A 74 -1.51 -6.01 -1.41
N GLY A 75 -0.19 -5.86 -1.32
CA GLY A 75 0.51 -4.62 -1.66
C GLY A 75 0.14 -4.05 -3.04
N ARG A 76 -0.22 -4.92 -3.99
CA ARG A 76 -0.73 -4.55 -5.31
C ARG A 76 -2.09 -3.83 -5.29
N LYS A 77 -3.06 -4.30 -4.49
CA LYS A 77 -4.37 -3.65 -4.35
C LYS A 77 -4.22 -2.30 -3.66
N LEU A 78 -3.37 -2.24 -2.64
CA LEU A 78 -3.07 -0.99 -1.93
C LEU A 78 -2.41 0.04 -2.85
N LEU A 79 -1.35 -0.36 -3.56
CA LEU A 79 -0.67 0.50 -4.54
C LEU A 79 -1.66 1.02 -5.59
N ARG A 80 -2.53 0.16 -6.11
CA ARG A 80 -3.52 0.56 -7.13
C ARG A 80 -4.57 1.53 -6.58
N ALA A 81 -5.11 1.28 -5.39
CA ALA A 81 -6.09 2.18 -4.77
C ALA A 81 -5.48 3.57 -4.51
N THR A 82 -4.26 3.59 -4.00
CA THR A 82 -3.56 4.85 -3.72
C THR A 82 -3.05 5.55 -4.99
N SER A 83 -2.71 4.81 -6.05
CA SER A 83 -2.45 5.38 -7.39
C SER A 83 -3.65 6.12 -7.95
N ILE A 84 -4.85 5.51 -7.83
CA ILE A 84 -6.10 6.13 -8.28
C ILE A 84 -6.37 7.40 -7.47
N TYR A 85 -6.14 7.36 -6.16
CA TYR A 85 -6.24 8.55 -5.31
C TYR A 85 -5.37 9.71 -5.81
N PHE A 86 -4.09 9.45 -6.08
CA PHE A 86 -3.18 10.49 -6.58
C PHE A 86 -3.54 11.02 -7.97
N GLN A 87 -4.08 10.17 -8.85
CA GLN A 87 -4.58 10.62 -10.14
C GLN A 87 -5.78 11.56 -9.99
N ILE A 88 -6.78 11.20 -9.17
CA ILE A 88 -7.96 12.05 -8.96
C ILE A 88 -7.55 13.37 -8.31
N PHE A 89 -6.75 13.31 -7.25
CA PHE A 89 -6.30 14.50 -6.52
C PHE A 89 -5.44 15.42 -7.38
N GLY A 90 -4.47 14.87 -8.11
CA GLY A 90 -3.64 15.63 -9.05
C GLY A 90 -4.45 16.24 -10.19
N LEU A 91 -5.45 15.53 -10.72
CA LEU A 91 -6.32 16.06 -11.77
C LEU A 91 -7.21 17.20 -11.26
N CYS A 92 -7.76 17.08 -10.05
CA CYS A 92 -8.47 18.18 -9.39
C CYS A 92 -7.57 19.41 -9.20
N GLY A 93 -6.31 19.22 -8.77
CA GLY A 93 -5.33 20.28 -8.62
C GLY A 93 -5.01 20.99 -9.94
N ILE A 94 -4.79 20.23 -11.02
CA ILE A 94 -4.55 20.78 -12.37
C ILE A 94 -5.73 21.63 -12.83
N VAL A 95 -6.96 21.13 -12.69
CA VAL A 95 -8.17 21.86 -13.09
C VAL A 95 -8.31 23.15 -12.29
N GLY A 96 -8.11 23.08 -10.96
CA GLY A 96 -8.16 24.25 -10.08
C GLY A 96 -7.14 25.32 -10.47
N SER A 97 -5.88 24.91 -10.68
CA SER A 97 -4.81 25.82 -11.13
C SER A 97 -5.11 26.45 -12.49
N LEU A 98 -5.63 25.69 -13.45
CA LEU A 98 -5.97 26.24 -14.78
C LEU A 98 -7.10 27.27 -14.72
N ILE A 99 -8.14 27.04 -13.90
CA ILE A 99 -9.22 28.01 -13.71
C ILE A 99 -8.67 29.31 -13.13
N ASN A 100 -7.83 29.19 -12.09
CA ASN A 100 -7.25 30.32 -11.40
C ASN A 100 -6.34 31.18 -12.31
N ILE A 101 -5.45 30.53 -13.09
CA ILE A 101 -4.56 31.20 -14.04
C ILE A 101 -5.34 31.90 -15.16
N CYS A 102 -6.39 31.25 -15.69
CA CYS A 102 -7.13 31.74 -16.85
C CYS A 102 -8.20 32.78 -16.51
N PHE A 103 -8.82 32.72 -15.32
CA PHE A 103 -10.02 33.51 -15.01
C PHE A 103 -9.90 34.42 -13.79
N LEU A 104 -9.05 34.08 -12.81
CA LEU A 104 -9.08 34.73 -11.49
C LEU A 104 -7.88 35.64 -11.19
N ASN A 105 -6.94 35.80 -12.14
CA ASN A 105 -5.78 36.70 -12.00
C ASN A 105 -5.01 36.49 -10.69
N GLY A 106 -4.94 35.25 -10.19
CA GLY A 106 -4.20 34.98 -8.96
C GLY A 106 -2.69 35.11 -9.15
N GLU A 107 -1.95 34.99 -8.06
CA GLU A 107 -0.50 35.15 -8.07
C GLU A 107 0.17 34.10 -8.96
N ARG A 108 0.50 34.51 -10.19
CA ARG A 108 0.98 33.61 -11.26
C ARG A 108 2.12 32.69 -10.83
N MET A 109 3.03 33.17 -10.00
CA MET A 109 4.15 32.34 -9.52
C MET A 109 3.66 31.22 -8.61
N HIS A 110 2.81 31.51 -7.64
CA HIS A 110 2.27 30.51 -6.71
C HIS A 110 1.40 29.47 -7.45
N GLU A 111 0.57 29.92 -8.38
CA GLU A 111 -0.30 29.02 -9.15
C GLU A 111 0.46 28.12 -10.11
N LEU A 112 1.53 28.61 -10.74
CA LEU A 112 2.41 27.78 -11.58
C LEU A 112 3.13 26.70 -10.77
N TRP A 113 3.54 27.01 -9.54
CA TRP A 113 4.11 26.03 -8.62
C TRP A 113 3.10 24.94 -8.24
N ILE A 114 1.86 25.32 -7.88
CA ILE A 114 0.78 24.37 -7.58
C ILE A 114 0.44 23.49 -8.80
N LEU A 115 0.44 24.08 -10.00
CA LEU A 115 0.20 23.35 -11.23
C LEU A 115 1.29 22.29 -11.49
N ALA A 116 2.56 22.66 -11.37
CA ALA A 116 3.68 21.74 -11.54
C ALA A 116 3.63 20.58 -10.53
N TYR A 117 3.31 20.89 -9.28
CA TYR A 117 3.11 19.90 -8.22
C TYR A 117 1.95 18.94 -8.53
N SER A 118 0.82 19.46 -8.97
CA SER A 118 -0.38 18.68 -9.32
C SER A 118 -0.13 17.72 -10.50
N ILE A 119 0.65 18.16 -11.50
CA ILE A 119 1.11 17.31 -12.60
C ILE A 119 2.01 16.18 -12.10
N GLY A 120 2.96 16.50 -11.20
CA GLY A 120 3.84 15.50 -10.59
C GLY A 120 3.06 14.44 -9.82
N MET A 121 2.04 14.84 -9.07
CA MET A 121 1.13 13.97 -8.34
C MET A 121 0.32 13.05 -9.25
N TRP A 122 -0.27 13.62 -10.29
CA TRP A 122 -1.01 12.84 -11.28
C TRP A 122 -0.11 11.82 -11.99
N TYR A 123 1.08 12.23 -12.41
CA TYR A 123 2.06 11.36 -13.04
C TYR A 123 2.50 10.22 -12.11
N LEU A 124 2.78 10.52 -10.84
CA LEU A 124 3.16 9.51 -9.85
C LEU A 124 2.06 8.46 -9.69
N GLY A 125 0.80 8.89 -9.59
CA GLY A 125 -0.36 8.01 -9.55
C GLY A 125 -0.50 7.15 -10.80
N HIS A 126 -0.36 7.74 -12.00
CA HIS A 126 -0.43 7.02 -13.27
C HIS A 126 0.71 6.00 -13.42
N TYR A 127 1.92 6.38 -13.03
CA TYR A 127 3.10 5.50 -13.06
C TYR A 127 2.93 4.28 -12.14
N GLY A 128 2.38 4.47 -10.94
CA GLY A 128 2.12 3.36 -10.02
C GLY A 128 1.06 2.39 -10.51
N GLU A 129 0.01 2.87 -11.15
CA GLU A 129 -1.02 2.00 -11.71
C GLU A 129 -0.48 1.22 -12.91
N ALA A 130 0.18 1.88 -13.85
CA ALA A 130 0.71 1.26 -15.07
C ALA A 130 1.80 0.21 -14.76
N ASN A 131 2.60 0.43 -13.72
CA ASN A 131 3.75 -0.40 -13.40
C ASN A 131 3.56 -1.27 -12.14
N CYS A 132 2.32 -1.41 -11.63
CA CYS A 132 2.02 -2.22 -10.44
C CYS A 132 2.38 -3.72 -10.58
N ASN A 133 2.62 -4.19 -11.81
CA ASN A 133 3.03 -5.56 -12.10
C ASN A 133 4.54 -5.73 -12.33
N ASN A 134 5.32 -4.64 -12.42
CA ASN A 134 6.76 -4.68 -12.69
C ASN A 134 7.56 -4.30 -11.43
N THR A 135 8.21 -5.30 -10.83
CA THR A 135 8.95 -5.17 -9.57
C THR A 135 10.15 -4.22 -9.62
N GLU A 136 10.79 -4.08 -10.78
CA GLU A 136 11.96 -3.19 -10.96
C GLU A 136 11.53 -1.71 -10.95
N LYS A 137 10.45 -1.40 -11.66
CA LYS A 137 9.90 -0.04 -11.70
C LYS A 137 9.27 0.38 -10.36
N ILE A 138 8.76 -0.56 -9.57
CA ILE A 138 8.27 -0.29 -8.22
C ILE A 138 9.40 0.15 -7.28
N LYS A 139 10.65 -0.30 -7.48
CA LYS A 139 11.80 0.19 -6.70
C LYS A 139 12.05 1.67 -6.98
N GLN A 140 12.11 2.05 -8.26
CA GLN A 140 12.24 3.45 -8.67
C GLN A 140 11.09 4.29 -8.12
N LEU A 141 9.86 3.75 -8.15
CA LEU A 141 8.69 4.40 -7.57
C LEU A 141 8.79 4.59 -6.05
N THR A 142 9.38 3.64 -5.32
CA THR A 142 9.58 3.78 -3.87
C THR A 142 10.52 4.96 -3.57
N VAL A 143 11.60 5.09 -4.34
CA VAL A 143 12.57 6.19 -4.20
C VAL A 143 11.91 7.52 -4.57
N GLY A 144 11.23 7.59 -5.71
CA GLY A 144 10.51 8.79 -6.15
C GLY A 144 9.44 9.25 -5.16
N SER A 145 8.66 8.31 -4.61
CA SER A 145 7.63 8.61 -3.59
C SER A 145 8.24 9.08 -2.27
N SER A 146 9.41 8.56 -1.90
CA SER A 146 10.13 9.01 -0.70
C SER A 146 10.65 10.44 -0.85
N ILE A 147 11.20 10.78 -2.02
CA ILE A 147 11.64 12.14 -2.34
C ILE A 147 10.45 13.11 -2.30
N TYR A 148 9.33 12.73 -2.94
CA TYR A 148 8.09 13.50 -2.91
C TYR A 148 7.61 13.79 -1.47
N MET A 149 7.63 12.78 -0.60
CA MET A 149 7.28 12.93 0.82
C MET A 149 8.18 13.90 1.58
N ILE A 150 9.49 13.87 1.31
CA ILE A 150 10.46 14.78 1.94
C ILE A 150 10.20 16.22 1.50
N ILE A 151 9.95 16.43 0.20
CA ILE A 151 9.62 17.77 -0.33
C ILE A 151 8.33 18.29 0.30
N ASN A 152 7.29 17.47 0.41
CA ASN A 152 6.05 17.84 1.09
C ASN A 152 6.29 18.24 2.54
N LEU A 153 7.08 17.47 3.27
CA LEU A 153 7.42 17.79 4.66
C LEU A 153 8.11 19.15 4.79
N LEU A 154 9.06 19.46 3.90
CA LEU A 154 9.75 20.74 3.91
C LEU A 154 8.81 21.92 3.63
N ILE A 155 7.87 21.75 2.69
CA ILE A 155 6.85 22.78 2.37
C ILE A 155 5.96 23.02 3.59
N TYR A 156 5.39 21.97 4.19
CA TYR A 156 4.54 22.11 5.36
C TYR A 156 5.30 22.68 6.57
N CYS A 157 6.57 22.32 6.76
CA CYS A 157 7.41 22.93 7.80
C CYS A 157 7.58 24.44 7.57
N ASN A 158 7.78 24.88 6.32
CA ASN A 158 7.91 26.30 5.99
C ASN A 158 6.61 27.07 6.26
N GLU A 159 5.46 26.52 5.86
CA GLU A 159 4.14 27.11 6.16
C GLU A 159 3.89 27.22 7.67
N ILE A 160 4.26 26.19 8.45
CA ILE A 160 4.14 26.20 9.91
C ILE A 160 5.05 27.28 10.53
N ILE A 161 6.27 27.47 10.03
CA ILE A 161 7.18 28.51 10.53
C ILE A 161 6.59 29.90 10.28
N ILE A 162 6.11 30.17 9.06
CA ILE A 162 5.45 31.45 8.72
C ILE A 162 4.21 31.68 9.59
N ALA A 163 3.44 30.63 9.85
CA ALA A 163 2.28 30.67 10.72
C ALA A 163 2.63 30.97 12.20
N ILE A 164 3.75 30.44 12.70
CA ILE A 164 4.26 30.72 14.04
C ILE A 164 4.76 32.16 14.14
N ASP A 165 5.50 32.64 13.14
CA ASP A 165 6.03 34.01 13.09
C ASP A 165 4.90 35.05 13.02
N THR A 166 3.79 34.72 12.38
CA THR A 166 2.59 35.57 12.35
C THR A 166 1.73 35.50 13.62
N GLY A 167 1.97 34.49 14.48
CA GLY A 167 1.82 34.43 15.95
C GLY A 167 0.49 34.77 16.65
N LYS A 168 -0.37 35.61 16.07
CA LYS A 168 -1.61 36.11 16.69
C LYS A 168 -2.85 36.02 15.79
N ALA A 169 -2.68 35.93 14.47
CA ALA A 169 -3.79 35.76 13.52
C ALA A 169 -4.11 34.27 13.27
N PHE A 170 -3.09 33.41 13.26
CA PHE A 170 -3.16 32.00 12.88
C PHE A 170 -4.02 31.12 13.81
N LEU A 171 -4.02 31.40 15.12
CA LEU A 171 -4.81 30.65 16.11
C LEU A 171 -6.28 31.08 16.18
N LYS A 172 -6.67 32.18 15.51
CA LYS A 172 -8.04 32.73 15.57
C LYS A 172 -8.89 32.43 14.34
N ALA A 173 -8.28 32.02 13.23
CA ALA A 173 -8.98 31.73 11.99
C ALA A 173 -9.17 30.23 11.79
N SER A 174 -10.13 29.86 10.96
CA SER A 174 -10.43 28.50 10.46
C SER A 174 -9.24 27.75 9.84
N ASP A 175 -8.08 28.39 9.75
CA ASP A 175 -6.93 27.99 8.94
C ASP A 175 -6.09 26.90 9.62
N PHE A 176 -6.05 26.87 10.97
CA PHE A 176 -5.29 25.83 11.69
C PHE A 176 -5.91 24.42 11.56
N PRO A 177 -7.24 24.21 11.76
CA PRO A 177 -7.87 22.94 11.44
C PRO A 177 -7.73 22.54 9.97
N LEU A 178 -7.80 23.51 9.05
CA LEU A 178 -7.66 23.27 7.61
C LEU A 178 -6.26 22.78 7.24
N MET A 179 -5.22 23.34 7.87
CA MET A 179 -3.83 22.89 7.72
C MET A 179 -3.66 21.46 8.22
N ILE A 180 -4.22 21.10 9.38
CA ILE A 180 -4.15 19.73 9.91
C ILE A 180 -4.84 18.75 8.95
N VAL A 181 -6.01 19.12 8.42
CA VAL A 181 -6.71 18.30 7.42
C VAL A 181 -5.87 18.14 6.16
N GLY A 182 -5.24 19.21 5.66
CA GLY A 182 -4.33 19.15 4.50
C GLY A 182 -3.18 18.18 4.71
N ILE A 183 -2.51 18.25 5.87
CA ILE A 183 -1.43 17.32 6.23
C ILE A 183 -1.94 15.87 6.21
N ILE A 184 -3.11 15.59 6.78
CA ILE A 184 -3.66 14.22 6.81
C ILE A 184 -3.98 13.74 5.38
N VAL A 185 -4.61 14.58 4.57
CA VAL A 185 -5.02 14.28 3.19
C VAL A 185 -3.82 14.04 2.26
N ASP A 186 -2.67 14.66 2.53
CA ASP A 186 -1.47 14.46 1.73
C ASP A 186 -0.57 13.31 2.23
N PHE A 187 -0.32 13.25 3.54
CA PHE A 187 0.66 12.30 4.09
C PHE A 187 0.10 10.88 4.22
N VAL A 188 -1.16 10.71 4.63
CA VAL A 188 -1.72 9.37 4.84
C VAL A 188 -1.73 8.56 3.54
N PRO A 189 -2.22 9.08 2.40
CA PRO A 189 -2.16 8.37 1.13
C PRO A 189 -0.74 8.13 0.68
N ALA A 190 0.18 9.08 0.83
CA ALA A 190 1.57 8.88 0.44
C ALA A 190 2.31 7.81 1.26
N ILE A 191 2.02 7.69 2.56
CA ILE A 191 2.49 6.57 3.39
C ILE A 191 1.93 5.24 2.87
N LEU A 192 0.61 5.18 2.61
CA LEU A 192 -0.03 3.98 2.07
C LEU A 192 0.55 3.59 0.71
N TYR A 193 0.90 4.56 -0.12
CA TYR A 193 1.54 4.36 -1.41
C TYR A 193 2.90 3.70 -1.28
N LEU A 194 3.71 4.23 -0.36
CA LEU A 194 5.05 3.74 -0.07
C LEU A 194 5.01 2.34 0.55
N VAL A 195 4.06 2.08 1.47
CA VAL A 195 3.81 0.75 2.04
C VAL A 195 3.37 -0.22 0.94
N GLY A 196 2.47 0.18 0.05
CA GLY A 196 2.04 -0.60 -1.10
C GLY A 196 3.21 -0.97 -2.02
N ALA A 197 4.07 0.00 -2.34
CA ALA A 197 5.26 -0.20 -3.16
C ALA A 197 6.28 -1.14 -2.50
N ARG A 198 6.57 -0.98 -1.21
CA ARG A 198 7.50 -1.86 -0.47
C ARG A 198 7.00 -3.30 -0.39
N ARG A 199 5.71 -3.47 -0.11
CA ARG A 199 5.07 -4.80 -0.01
C ARG A 199 4.96 -5.54 -1.34
N ASN A 200 5.05 -4.83 -2.46
CA ASN A 200 5.01 -5.42 -3.80
C ASN A 200 6.41 -5.83 -4.31
N ARG A 201 7.47 -5.71 -3.49
CA ARG A 201 8.83 -6.22 -3.78
C ARG A 201 8.93 -7.73 -3.58
N PRO A 202 9.81 -8.43 -4.33
CA PRO A 202 10.04 -9.86 -4.15
C PRO A 202 10.59 -10.18 -2.75
N ALA A 203 10.10 -11.26 -2.14
CA ALA A 203 10.38 -11.65 -0.75
C ALA A 203 11.87 -11.82 -0.41
N GLY A 204 12.71 -12.19 -1.38
CA GLY A 204 14.15 -12.35 -1.17
C GLY A 204 14.89 -11.04 -0.82
N GLU A 205 14.38 -9.88 -1.24
CA GLU A 205 15.02 -8.58 -0.98
C GLU A 205 14.49 -7.86 0.26
N GLN A 206 13.34 -8.27 0.81
CA GLN A 206 12.83 -7.69 2.06
C GLN A 206 13.71 -8.12 3.26
N ILE A 207 14.21 -9.35 3.21
CA ILE A 207 15.08 -9.95 4.24
C ILE A 207 16.45 -9.24 4.29
N GLU A 208 16.96 -8.72 3.17
CA GLU A 208 18.27 -8.05 3.12
C GLU A 208 18.20 -6.60 3.65
N VAL A 209 17.04 -5.94 3.54
CA VAL A 209 16.80 -4.59 4.08
C VAL A 209 16.47 -4.62 5.57
N GLU A 210 15.85 -5.69 6.08
CA GLU A 210 15.55 -5.84 7.51
C GLU A 210 16.79 -6.26 8.33
N ASN A 211 17.78 -6.86 7.69
CA ASN A 211 19.05 -7.27 8.32
C ASN A 211 20.17 -6.21 8.21
N ARG A 212 19.88 -4.98 7.76
CA ARG A 212 20.86 -3.90 7.59
C ARG A 212 20.44 -2.63 8.35
#